data_AF-A0A0M4P4I6-F1
#
_entry.id   AF-A0A0M4P4I6-F1
#
_cell.length_a   1.000
_cell.length_b   1.000
_cell.length_c   1.000
_cell.angle_alpha   90.00
_cell.angle_beta   90.00
_cell.angle_gamma   90.00
#
_symmetry.space_group_name_H-M   'P 1'
#
loop_
_entity.id
_entity.type
_entity.pdbx_description
1 polymer ?
#
loop_
_entity_poly.entity_id
_entity_poly.type
_entity_poly.pdbx_seq_one_letter_code
_entity_poly.pdbx_strand_id
1 'polypeptide(L)'
;VVEGTSAENLEINKTDGGTSYTGSIIFSGRYIPSTQEIMKHVSKFSQPITLSAGSLVLEKGAHLEAKSLTQTAGSKVILDQTSSIETKENLDIKELWLRLEDFTNPTATKISTAGNAHTVTVQGPLGIFADHETFYANQSLAHNVDQELLKLVDKDITKIT
;
A
#
# COMPACT_ATOMS: atom_id res chain seq x y z
N VAL A 1 25.10 16.89 6.83
CA VAL A 1 23.87 16.15 6.47
C VAL A 1 23.09 16.02 7.77
N VAL A 2 21.92 16.64 7.87
CA VAL A 2 21.03 16.41 9.02
C VAL A 2 20.30 15.12 8.70
N GLU A 3 20.70 14.04 9.35
CA GLU A 3 19.98 12.77 9.28
C GLU A 3 18.74 12.90 10.18
N GLY A 4 17.56 12.58 9.64
CA GLY A 4 16.31 12.62 10.40
C GLY A 4 16.39 11.68 11.60
N THR A 5 16.07 12.17 12.78
CA THR A 5 15.96 11.30 13.97
C THR A 5 14.68 10.48 13.86
N SER A 6 14.66 9.26 14.43
CA SER A 6 13.56 8.29 14.25
C SER A 6 12.17 8.74 14.74
N ALA A 7 12.07 9.91 15.36
CA ALA A 7 10.82 10.48 15.87
C ALA A 7 10.13 11.46 14.90
N GLU A 8 10.87 12.08 13.98
CA GLU A 8 10.30 13.08 13.06
C GLU A 8 9.42 12.42 12.01
N ASN A 9 8.34 13.08 11.60
CA ASN A 9 7.41 12.56 10.60
C ASN A 9 8.02 12.70 9.20
N LEU A 10 8.05 11.60 8.43
CA LEU A 10 8.42 11.64 7.02
C LEU A 10 7.22 12.08 6.18
N GLU A 11 7.21 13.34 5.77
CA GLU A 11 6.16 13.89 4.91
C GLU A 11 6.54 13.76 3.44
N ILE A 12 5.97 12.76 2.77
CA ILE A 12 6.14 12.54 1.34
C ILE A 12 5.31 13.58 0.58
N ASN A 13 5.91 14.19 -0.44
CA ASN A 13 5.30 15.20 -1.30
C ASN A 13 4.72 16.40 -0.52
N LYS A 14 5.34 16.76 0.61
CA LYS A 14 4.92 17.90 1.43
C LYS A 14 5.09 19.21 0.67
N THR A 15 4.05 20.05 0.66
CA THR A 15 4.15 21.43 0.15
C THR A 15 5.27 22.20 0.84
N ASP A 16 6.08 22.92 0.06
CA ASP A 16 7.14 23.79 0.58
C ASP A 16 7.08 25.16 -0.11
N GLY A 17 7.06 26.23 0.69
CA GLY A 17 7.05 27.62 0.19
C GLY A 17 5.94 27.97 -0.82
N GLY A 18 4.81 27.25 -0.80
CA GLY A 18 3.70 27.40 -1.76
C GLY A 18 3.78 26.48 -2.99
N THR A 19 4.84 25.70 -3.13
CA THR A 19 4.98 24.69 -4.19
C THR A 19 4.39 23.38 -3.73
N SER A 20 3.37 22.90 -4.43
CA SER A 20 2.81 21.56 -4.21
C SER A 20 3.57 20.53 -5.04
N TYR A 21 4.14 19.54 -4.38
CA TYR A 21 4.76 18.42 -5.05
C TYR A 21 3.71 17.35 -5.33
N THR A 22 3.70 16.84 -6.55
CA THR A 22 2.86 15.71 -6.94
C THR A 22 3.74 14.74 -7.71
N GLY A 23 3.61 13.46 -7.42
CA GLY A 23 4.45 12.42 -8.00
C GLY A 23 4.21 11.08 -7.34
N SER A 24 4.81 10.03 -7.91
CA SER A 24 4.67 8.67 -7.41
C SER A 24 5.99 8.21 -6.79
N ILE A 25 5.92 7.72 -5.55
CA ILE A 25 6.99 6.93 -4.95
C ILE A 25 6.65 5.46 -5.16
N ILE A 26 7.58 4.70 -5.76
CA ILE A 26 7.37 3.30 -6.11
C ILE A 26 8.39 2.45 -5.36
N PHE A 27 7.89 1.56 -4.50
CA PHE A 27 8.67 0.45 -3.93
C PHE A 27 8.39 -0.78 -4.78
N SER A 28 9.44 -1.37 -5.36
CA SER A 28 9.30 -2.50 -6.29
C SER A 28 10.25 -3.63 -5.92
N GLY A 29 9.71 -4.84 -5.77
CA GLY A 29 10.49 -6.07 -5.65
C GLY A 29 10.82 -6.73 -6.98
N ARG A 30 10.46 -6.11 -8.12
CA ARG A 30 10.52 -6.71 -9.48
C ARG A 30 11.87 -7.30 -9.85
N TYR A 31 12.94 -6.59 -9.48
CA TYR A 31 14.31 -6.95 -9.84
C TYR A 31 15.07 -7.61 -8.70
N ILE A 32 14.38 -8.02 -7.63
CA ILE A 32 14.99 -8.80 -6.55
C ILE A 32 14.80 -10.29 -6.84
N PRO A 33 15.89 -11.04 -7.08
CA PRO A 33 15.80 -12.49 -7.26
C PRO A 33 15.27 -13.14 -5.98
N SER A 34 14.10 -13.77 -6.06
CA SER A 34 13.49 -14.49 -4.95
C SER A 34 12.54 -15.55 -5.49
N THR A 35 12.45 -16.67 -4.78
CA THR A 35 11.44 -17.71 -5.03
C THR A 35 10.09 -17.38 -4.41
N GLN A 36 10.03 -16.39 -3.52
CA GLN A 36 8.79 -15.92 -2.91
C GLN A 36 8.16 -14.83 -3.78
N GLU A 37 6.84 -14.82 -3.88
CA GLU A 37 6.12 -13.77 -4.61
C GLU A 37 5.85 -12.53 -3.76
N ILE A 38 5.60 -12.75 -2.45
CA ILE A 38 5.40 -11.70 -1.44
C ILE A 38 6.71 -11.39 -0.71
N MET A 39 6.81 -10.18 -0.15
CA MET A 39 7.95 -9.74 0.67
C MET A 39 9.34 -9.95 0.03
N LYS A 40 9.42 -9.89 -1.31
CA LYS A 40 10.69 -9.91 -2.06
C LYS A 40 11.62 -8.79 -1.62
N HIS A 41 11.06 -7.64 -1.28
CA HIS A 41 11.79 -6.48 -0.78
C HIS A 41 11.10 -5.90 0.43
N VAL A 42 11.86 -5.61 1.49
CA VAL A 42 11.34 -4.92 2.68
C VAL A 42 11.97 -3.53 2.76
N SER A 43 11.14 -2.50 2.62
CA SER A 43 11.49 -1.12 2.90
C SER A 43 11.00 -0.77 4.30
N LYS A 44 11.91 -0.35 5.18
CA LYS A 44 11.62 -0.13 6.60
C LYS A 44 11.85 1.32 7.01
N PHE A 45 10.81 1.92 7.57
CA PHE A 45 10.85 3.27 8.14
C PHE A 45 10.54 3.19 9.64
N SER A 46 11.49 3.62 10.47
CA SER A 46 11.26 3.72 11.92
C SER A 46 10.38 4.91 12.32
N GLN A 47 10.19 5.85 11.40
CA GLN A 47 9.44 7.08 11.56
C GLN A 47 7.98 6.93 11.09
N PRO A 48 7.06 7.78 11.60
CA PRO A 48 5.75 7.98 10.98
C PRO A 48 5.90 8.43 9.52
N ILE A 49 4.97 8.02 8.65
CA ILE A 49 4.91 8.47 7.25
C ILE A 49 3.60 9.19 7.01
N THR A 50 3.66 10.37 6.38
CA THR A 50 2.50 11.07 5.85
C THR A 50 2.62 11.22 4.35
N LEU A 51 1.67 10.66 3.59
CA LEU A 51 1.55 10.89 2.16
C LEU A 51 0.70 12.13 1.91
N SER A 52 1.36 13.27 1.72
CA SER A 52 0.70 14.58 1.61
C SER A 52 0.00 14.79 0.28
N ALA A 53 0.55 14.23 -0.80
CA ALA A 53 0.03 14.36 -2.16
C ALA A 53 0.59 13.22 -3.06
N GLY A 54 0.07 13.08 -4.28
CA GLY A 54 0.59 12.13 -5.25
C GLY A 54 0.24 10.67 -4.93
N SER A 55 1.16 9.73 -5.17
CA SER A 55 0.89 8.31 -4.96
C SER A 55 2.04 7.56 -4.30
N LEU A 56 1.68 6.63 -3.42
CA LEU A 56 2.57 5.61 -2.88
C LEU A 56 2.21 4.28 -3.53
N VAL A 57 3.14 3.70 -4.28
CA VAL A 57 2.92 2.46 -5.04
C VAL A 57 3.83 1.38 -4.50
N LEU A 58 3.27 0.23 -4.16
CA LEU A 58 4.04 -0.98 -3.88
C LEU A 58 3.70 -2.03 -4.93
N GLU A 59 4.74 -2.63 -5.51
CA GLU A 59 4.58 -3.62 -6.56
C GLU A 59 5.63 -4.74 -6.51
N LYS A 60 5.29 -5.85 -7.15
CA LYS A 60 6.11 -7.02 -7.42
C LYS A 60 6.80 -7.55 -6.17
N GLY A 61 6.02 -7.79 -5.12
CA GLY A 61 6.51 -8.34 -3.86
C GLY A 61 7.08 -7.32 -2.89
N ALA A 62 6.88 -6.01 -3.13
CA ALA A 62 7.32 -4.98 -2.21
C ALA A 62 6.51 -5.01 -0.89
N HIS A 63 7.24 -4.92 0.22
CA HIS A 63 6.69 -4.83 1.56
C HIS A 63 7.19 -3.54 2.24
N LEU A 64 6.26 -2.77 2.79
CA LEU A 64 6.56 -1.56 3.54
C LEU A 64 6.31 -1.78 5.03
N GLU A 65 7.35 -1.64 5.83
CA GLU A 65 7.24 -1.53 7.29
C GLU A 65 7.37 -0.07 7.70
N ALA A 66 6.42 0.46 8.46
CA ALA A 66 6.47 1.82 8.98
C ALA A 66 6.04 1.90 10.45
N LYS A 67 6.33 3.02 11.12
CA LYS A 67 5.75 3.26 12.45
C LYS A 67 4.23 3.47 12.32
N SER A 68 3.82 4.40 11.48
CA SER A 68 2.43 4.66 11.10
C SER A 68 2.39 5.14 9.65
N LEU A 69 1.22 5.08 9.02
CA LEU A 69 1.00 5.61 7.68
C LEU A 69 -0.31 6.42 7.67
N THR A 70 -0.20 7.70 7.35
CA THR A 70 -1.36 8.58 7.20
C THR A 70 -1.43 9.14 5.79
N GLN A 71 -2.60 9.08 5.19
CA GLN A 71 -2.88 9.67 3.89
C GLN A 71 -3.63 11.00 4.02
N THR A 72 -3.15 12.05 3.36
CA THR A 72 -3.94 13.27 3.16
C THR A 72 -4.89 13.10 1.98
N ALA A 73 -6.09 13.68 2.06
CA ALA A 73 -7.08 13.59 0.99
C ALA A 73 -6.49 14.07 -0.35
N GLY A 74 -6.76 13.33 -1.43
CA GLY A 74 -6.24 13.61 -2.78
C GLY A 74 -4.91 12.93 -3.11
N SER A 75 -4.25 12.26 -2.15
CA SER A 75 -3.18 11.31 -2.45
C SER A 75 -3.71 9.87 -2.54
N LYS A 76 -2.92 8.94 -3.10
CA LYS A 76 -3.35 7.56 -3.41
C LYS A 76 -2.37 6.51 -2.92
N VAL A 77 -2.87 5.41 -2.36
CA VAL A 77 -2.08 4.21 -2.10
C VAL A 77 -2.44 3.19 -3.16
N ILE A 78 -1.44 2.63 -3.83
CA ILE A 78 -1.60 1.64 -4.88
C ILE A 78 -0.82 0.39 -4.50
N LEU A 79 -1.52 -0.73 -4.38
CA LEU A 79 -0.95 -2.02 -4.03
C LEU A 79 -1.21 -3.00 -5.17
N ASP A 80 -0.21 -3.76 -5.58
CA ASP A 80 -0.48 -4.99 -6.34
C ASP A 80 -0.72 -6.19 -5.41
N GLN A 81 -1.21 -7.28 -6.01
CA GLN A 81 -1.56 -8.54 -5.36
C GLN A 81 -0.45 -9.17 -4.50
N THR A 82 0.80 -8.85 -4.79
CA THR A 82 1.96 -9.41 -4.09
C THR A 82 2.57 -8.46 -3.06
N SER A 83 2.07 -7.23 -3.02
CA SER A 83 2.57 -6.18 -2.13
C SER A 83 1.87 -6.17 -0.78
N SER A 84 2.49 -5.54 0.22
CA SER A 84 1.90 -5.43 1.55
C SER A 84 2.43 -4.26 2.37
N ILE A 85 1.63 -3.77 3.30
CA ILE A 85 1.98 -2.73 4.27
C ILE A 85 1.81 -3.30 5.68
N GLU A 86 2.80 -3.07 6.53
CA GLU A 86 2.70 -3.31 7.97
C GLU A 86 3.11 -2.06 8.75
N THR A 87 2.23 -1.60 9.65
CA THR A 87 2.54 -0.51 10.59
C THR A 87 2.62 -1.02 12.02
N LYS A 88 3.40 -0.35 12.86
CA LYS A 88 3.40 -0.63 14.30
C LYS A 88 2.21 0.06 15.00
N GLU A 89 1.81 1.20 14.50
CA GLU A 89 0.75 2.04 15.05
C GLU A 89 -0.34 2.22 13.99
N ASN A 90 -1.01 3.36 14.00
CA ASN A 90 -2.17 3.64 13.15
C ASN A 90 -1.82 3.65 11.65
N LEU A 91 -2.78 3.18 10.86
CA LEU A 91 -2.80 3.28 9.42
C LEU A 91 -4.13 3.91 8.99
N ASP A 92 -4.05 5.04 8.29
CA ASP A 92 -5.20 5.81 7.76
C ASP A 92 -5.02 5.98 6.25
N ILE A 93 -5.80 5.22 5.48
CA ILE A 93 -5.86 5.27 4.02
C ILE A 93 -7.22 5.83 3.60
N LYS A 94 -7.18 6.88 2.77
CA LYS A 94 -8.35 7.61 2.25
C LYS A 94 -8.71 7.26 0.81
N GLU A 95 -7.78 6.71 0.05
CA GLU A 95 -7.96 6.24 -1.31
C GLU A 95 -6.98 5.09 -1.59
N LEU A 96 -7.55 3.90 -1.80
CA LEU A 96 -6.82 2.65 -2.03
C LEU A 96 -7.15 2.11 -3.42
N TRP A 97 -6.11 1.79 -4.19
CA TRP A 97 -6.25 1.11 -5.48
C TRP A 97 -5.48 -0.20 -5.48
N LEU A 98 -6.14 -1.26 -5.94
CA LEU A 98 -5.55 -2.57 -6.10
C LEU A 98 -5.26 -2.81 -7.59
N ARG A 99 -3.99 -3.03 -7.92
CA ARG A 99 -3.59 -3.50 -9.24
C ARG A 99 -3.75 -5.02 -9.30
N LEU A 100 -4.57 -5.47 -10.22
CA LEU A 100 -4.87 -6.87 -10.47
C LEU A 100 -4.13 -7.34 -11.72
N GLU A 101 -3.35 -8.40 -11.60
CA GLU A 101 -2.61 -9.02 -12.70
C GLU A 101 -3.04 -10.48 -12.92
N ASP A 102 -3.24 -11.25 -11.84
CA ASP A 102 -3.86 -12.58 -11.88
C ASP A 102 -5.31 -12.52 -11.42
N PHE A 103 -6.24 -12.83 -12.31
CA PHE A 103 -7.67 -12.80 -12.01
C PHE A 103 -8.19 -14.14 -11.46
N THR A 104 -7.44 -15.23 -11.62
CA THR A 104 -7.92 -16.58 -11.30
C THR A 104 -7.38 -17.11 -9.98
N ASN A 105 -6.12 -16.82 -9.65
CA ASN A 105 -5.50 -17.22 -8.38
C ASN A 105 -4.72 -16.06 -7.76
N PRO A 106 -5.39 -14.93 -7.48
CA PRO A 106 -4.74 -13.76 -6.92
C PRO A 106 -4.11 -14.07 -5.56
N THR A 107 -2.89 -13.59 -5.34
CA THR A 107 -2.42 -13.39 -3.98
C THR A 107 -3.13 -12.16 -3.41
N ALA A 108 -3.77 -12.30 -2.24
CA ALA A 108 -4.40 -11.16 -1.59
C ALA A 108 -3.34 -10.21 -1.04
N THR A 109 -3.40 -8.92 -1.40
CA THR A 109 -2.52 -7.93 -0.76
C THR A 109 -2.87 -7.83 0.72
N LYS A 110 -1.88 -7.53 1.57
CA LYS A 110 -2.05 -7.48 3.02
C LYS A 110 -1.75 -6.07 3.54
N ILE A 111 -2.69 -5.53 4.31
CA ILE A 111 -2.50 -4.32 5.12
C ILE A 111 -2.68 -4.72 6.57
N SER A 112 -1.68 -4.44 7.41
CA SER A 112 -1.73 -4.86 8.80
C SER A 112 -1.09 -3.90 9.79
N THR A 113 -1.49 -4.06 11.06
CA THR A 113 -0.86 -3.42 12.21
C THR A 113 -0.30 -4.47 13.18
N ALA A 114 0.76 -4.16 13.91
CA ALA A 114 1.42 -5.11 14.81
C ALA A 114 1.70 -4.61 16.24
N GLY A 115 1.59 -3.31 16.52
CA GLY A 115 1.94 -2.75 17.84
C GLY A 115 0.80 -2.71 18.85
N ASN A 116 0.96 -1.87 19.89
CA ASN A 116 0.04 -1.84 21.04
C ASN A 116 -1.09 -0.83 20.95
N ALA A 117 -0.85 0.29 20.25
CA ALA A 117 -1.84 1.32 19.95
C ALA A 117 -1.94 1.42 18.43
N HIS A 118 -3.02 0.90 17.87
CA HIS A 118 -3.15 0.72 16.44
C HIS A 118 -4.61 0.77 15.99
N THR A 119 -4.78 1.17 14.74
CA THR A 119 -6.04 1.15 13.99
C THR A 119 -5.73 0.95 12.52
N VAL A 120 -6.59 0.23 11.81
CA VAL A 120 -6.59 0.16 10.35
C VAL A 120 -7.83 0.89 9.86
N THR A 121 -7.66 2.07 9.30
CA THR A 121 -8.74 2.86 8.74
C THR A 121 -8.59 2.93 7.22
N VAL A 122 -9.58 2.42 6.50
CA VAL A 122 -9.63 2.51 5.02
C VAL A 122 -10.97 3.15 4.63
N GLN A 123 -10.96 4.45 4.36
CA GLN A 123 -12.17 5.24 4.17
C GLN A 123 -12.11 6.10 2.91
N GLY A 124 -12.94 5.78 1.93
CA GLY A 124 -13.04 6.53 0.68
C GLY A 124 -13.05 5.58 -0.51
N PRO A 125 -12.60 6.01 -1.70
CA PRO A 125 -12.63 5.16 -2.88
C PRO A 125 -11.70 3.94 -2.72
N LEU A 126 -12.30 2.76 -2.91
CA LEU A 126 -11.59 1.51 -3.15
C LEU A 126 -11.73 1.15 -4.63
N GLY A 127 -10.63 1.26 -5.37
CA GLY A 127 -10.58 0.95 -6.80
C GLY A 127 -9.84 -0.36 -7.08
N ILE A 128 -10.26 -1.06 -8.12
CA ILE A 128 -9.51 -2.19 -8.69
C ILE A 128 -9.25 -1.86 -10.15
N PHE A 129 -8.02 -2.06 -10.61
CA PHE A 129 -7.66 -1.84 -12.00
C PHE A 129 -6.67 -2.90 -12.46
N ALA A 130 -6.64 -3.11 -13.77
CA ALA A 130 -5.71 -4.01 -14.43
C ALA A 130 -5.24 -3.36 -15.72
N ASP A 131 -4.13 -3.85 -16.27
CA ASP A 131 -3.72 -3.50 -17.62
C ASP A 131 -4.80 -3.95 -18.63
N HIS A 132 -5.10 -3.06 -19.59
CA HIS A 132 -6.21 -3.25 -20.54
C HIS A 132 -6.10 -4.57 -21.29
N GLU A 133 -4.91 -4.91 -21.79
CA GLU A 133 -4.68 -6.17 -22.51
C GLU A 133 -4.94 -7.38 -21.62
N THR A 134 -4.45 -7.36 -20.37
CA THR A 134 -4.65 -8.45 -19.42
C THR A 134 -6.12 -8.63 -19.08
N PHE A 135 -6.90 -7.55 -19.01
CA PHE A 135 -8.32 -7.62 -18.74
C PHE A 135 -9.10 -8.27 -19.90
N TYR A 136 -8.98 -7.75 -21.13
CA TYR A 136 -9.78 -8.27 -22.25
C TYR A 136 -9.32 -9.64 -22.76
N ALA A 137 -8.05 -10.01 -22.56
CA ALA A 137 -7.55 -11.33 -22.92
C ALA A 137 -7.94 -12.43 -21.92
N ASN A 138 -8.48 -12.07 -20.74
CA ASN A 138 -8.74 -13.04 -19.68
C ASN A 138 -10.11 -13.70 -19.84
N GLN A 139 -10.11 -14.95 -20.30
CA GLN A 139 -11.34 -15.73 -20.49
C GLN A 139 -12.07 -16.05 -19.18
N SER A 140 -11.38 -16.05 -18.03
CA SER A 140 -12.03 -16.27 -16.73
C SER A 140 -13.05 -15.18 -16.41
N LEU A 141 -12.85 -13.96 -16.93
CA LEU A 141 -13.77 -12.83 -16.75
C LEU A 141 -15.05 -12.94 -17.58
N ALA A 142 -15.18 -13.95 -18.45
CA ALA A 142 -16.46 -14.29 -19.06
C ALA A 142 -17.46 -14.89 -18.05
N HIS A 143 -16.98 -15.24 -16.85
CA HIS A 143 -17.77 -15.78 -15.76
C HIS A 143 -17.56 -14.97 -14.48
N ASN A 144 -18.40 -15.21 -13.47
CA ASN A 144 -18.19 -14.62 -12.15
C ASN A 144 -16.87 -15.14 -11.56
N VAL A 145 -16.08 -14.23 -11.03
CA VAL A 145 -14.78 -14.51 -10.41
C VAL A 145 -14.86 -14.04 -8.97
N ASP A 146 -15.01 -15.00 -8.06
CA ASP A 146 -15.04 -14.75 -6.61
C ASP A 146 -13.65 -14.96 -6.03
N GLN A 147 -12.97 -13.87 -5.67
CA GLN A 147 -11.60 -13.91 -5.20
C GLN A 147 -11.33 -12.95 -4.04
N GLU A 148 -10.43 -13.35 -3.15
CA GLU A 148 -9.94 -12.50 -2.08
C GLU A 148 -8.77 -11.64 -2.58
N LEU A 149 -8.96 -10.32 -2.61
CA LEU A 149 -7.96 -9.38 -3.15
C LEU A 149 -7.23 -8.57 -2.08
N LEU A 150 -7.82 -8.42 -0.90
CA LEU A 150 -7.31 -7.59 0.18
C LEU A 150 -7.57 -8.24 1.54
N LYS A 151 -6.52 -8.34 2.34
CA LYS A 151 -6.56 -8.76 3.74
C LYS A 151 -6.23 -7.56 4.61
N LEU A 152 -7.20 -7.13 5.41
CA LEU A 152 -6.98 -6.21 6.51
C LEU A 152 -6.77 -7.03 7.79
N VAL A 153 -5.64 -6.82 8.47
CA VAL A 153 -5.28 -7.61 9.65
C VAL A 153 -4.88 -6.69 10.79
N ASP A 154 -5.61 -6.82 11.90
CA ASP A 154 -5.28 -6.20 13.18
C ASP A 154 -5.45 -7.27 14.26
N LYS A 155 -4.68 -7.18 15.35
CA LYS A 155 -4.82 -8.10 16.50
C LYS A 155 -6.16 -7.91 17.23
N ASP A 156 -6.77 -6.74 17.08
CA ASP A 156 -8.11 -6.40 17.58
C ASP A 156 -8.98 -5.99 16.39
N ILE A 157 -9.85 -6.89 15.94
CA ILE A 157 -10.70 -6.67 14.75
C ILE A 157 -11.61 -5.45 14.88
N THR A 158 -11.90 -5.00 16.10
CA THR A 158 -12.71 -3.79 16.34
C THR A 158 -11.98 -2.50 15.98
N LYS A 159 -10.67 -2.59 15.72
CA LYS A 159 -9.80 -1.49 15.28
C LYS A 159 -9.70 -1.35 13.76
N ILE A 160 -10.38 -2.22 13.02
CA ILE A 160 -10.50 -2.13 11.56
C ILE A 160 -11.80 -1.39 11.24
N THR A 161 -11.69 -0.28 10.50
CA THR A 161 -12.82 0.63 10.20
C THR A 161 -12.80 1.16 8.79
#